data_AF-A0A060NPR0-F1
#
_entry.id   AF-A0A060NPR0-F1
#
_cell.length_a   1.000
_cell.length_b   1.000
_cell.length_c   1.000
_cell.angle_alpha   90.00
_cell.angle_beta   90.00
_cell.angle_gamma   90.00
#
_symmetry.space_group_name_H-M   'P 1'
#
loop_
_entity.id
_entity.type
_entity.pdbx_description
1 polymer ?
#
loop_
_entity_poly.entity_id
_entity_poly.type
_entity_poly.pdbx_seq_one_letter_code
_entity_poly.pdbx_strand_id
1 'polypeptide(L)'
;MEFAIHKSPEQWRELLAAKAAEPLAYAVTRQAATERPFSGRYEAHWAQGRYHCICCGQPLFDSGTKFDAGCGWPSFSHALAGAVSARRDHSHGMVRTETLCSQCGAHLGHVFDDGPAPTGLRYCMNSAALEWQAPDGQRSDNGTL
;
A
#
# COMPACT_ATOMS: atom_id res chain seq x y z
N MET A 1 7.83 -3.39 -17.05
CA MET A 1 7.22 -4.45 -16.22
C MET A 1 5.86 -4.75 -16.80
N GLU A 2 5.53 -6.02 -16.90
CA GLU A 2 4.21 -6.52 -17.28
C GLU A 2 3.53 -7.04 -16.00
N PHE A 3 2.23 -6.83 -15.87
CA PHE A 3 1.45 -7.14 -14.66
C PHE A 3 0.27 -8.01 -15.04
N ALA A 4 -0.11 -8.99 -14.23
CA ALA A 4 -1.19 -9.91 -14.60
C ALA A 4 -2.55 -9.22 -14.81
N ILE A 5 -2.82 -8.14 -14.06
CA ILE A 5 -4.10 -7.43 -14.09
C ILE A 5 -3.96 -6.12 -14.87
N HIS A 6 -4.69 -6.04 -15.98
CA HIS A 6 -4.81 -4.84 -16.80
C HIS A 6 -6.25 -4.31 -16.78
N LYS A 7 -6.40 -3.00 -16.60
CA LYS A 7 -7.68 -2.28 -16.74
C LYS A 7 -7.42 -0.89 -17.31
N SER A 8 -8.44 -0.29 -17.93
CA SER A 8 -8.38 1.10 -18.37
C SER A 8 -8.34 2.07 -17.17
N PRO A 9 -7.91 3.33 -17.38
CA PRO A 9 -8.03 4.39 -16.38
C PRO A 9 -9.43 4.50 -15.77
N GLU A 10 -10.48 4.44 -16.59
CA GLU A 10 -11.89 4.56 -16.18
C GLU A 10 -12.30 3.39 -15.29
N GLN A 11 -11.97 2.17 -15.69
CA GLN A 11 -12.25 0.96 -14.91
C GLN A 11 -11.54 0.99 -13.54
N TRP A 12 -10.34 1.55 -13.45
CA TRP A 12 -9.67 1.74 -12.15
C TRP A 12 -10.39 2.77 -11.28
N ARG A 13 -10.86 3.88 -11.87
CA ARG A 13 -11.64 4.89 -11.14
C ARG A 13 -12.95 4.32 -10.62
N GLU A 14 -13.68 3.58 -11.46
CA GLU A 14 -14.92 2.90 -11.10
C GLU A 14 -14.72 1.88 -9.98
N LEU A 15 -13.67 1.06 -10.07
CA LEU A 15 -13.33 0.08 -9.03
C LEU A 15 -13.02 0.77 -7.70
N LEU A 16 -12.19 1.82 -7.72
CA LEU A 16 -11.84 2.56 -6.51
C LEU A 16 -13.06 3.27 -5.90
N ALA A 17 -13.94 3.82 -6.74
CA ALA A 17 -15.21 4.40 -6.29
C ALA A 17 -16.13 3.35 -5.66
N ALA A 18 -16.25 2.17 -6.28
CA ALA A 18 -17.05 1.06 -5.75
C ALA A 18 -16.53 0.55 -4.39
N LYS A 19 -15.23 0.65 -4.14
CA LYS A 19 -14.58 0.35 -2.85
C LYS A 19 -14.67 1.48 -1.83
N ALA A 20 -15.32 2.60 -2.16
CA ALA A 20 -15.30 3.83 -1.36
C ALA A 20 -13.86 4.27 -0.97
N ALA A 21 -12.91 4.09 -1.89
CA ALA A 21 -11.53 4.50 -1.69
C ALA A 21 -11.41 6.03 -1.58
N GLU A 22 -10.34 6.52 -0.95
CA GLU A 22 -10.10 7.96 -0.86
C GLU A 22 -9.98 8.59 -2.25
N PRO A 23 -10.42 9.85 -2.44
CA PRO A 23 -10.29 10.53 -3.72
C PRO A 23 -8.85 10.53 -4.28
N LEU A 24 -7.86 10.55 -3.38
CA LEU A 24 -6.44 10.53 -3.72
C LEU A 24 -5.94 9.16 -4.21
N ALA A 25 -6.66 8.06 -3.92
CA ALA A 25 -6.21 6.69 -4.19
C ALA A 25 -5.87 6.47 -5.66
N TYR A 26 -6.63 7.06 -6.59
CA TYR A 26 -6.33 6.94 -8.02
C TYR A 26 -5.01 7.62 -8.39
N ALA A 27 -4.79 8.86 -7.91
CA ALA A 27 -3.57 9.59 -8.19
C ALA A 27 -2.34 8.90 -7.57
N VAL A 28 -2.48 8.38 -6.35
CA VAL A 28 -1.42 7.60 -5.70
C VAL A 28 -1.13 6.34 -6.50
N THR A 29 -2.12 5.48 -6.73
CA THR A 29 -1.89 4.14 -7.26
C THR A 29 -1.62 4.09 -8.76
N ARG A 30 -2.11 5.08 -9.54
CA ARG A 30 -1.99 5.08 -11.01
C ARG A 30 -1.16 6.22 -11.58
N GLN A 31 -0.91 7.27 -10.79
CA GLN A 31 -0.11 8.42 -11.21
C GLN A 31 1.11 8.65 -10.32
N ALA A 32 1.41 7.72 -9.40
CA ALA A 32 2.53 7.77 -8.47
C ALA A 32 2.58 9.06 -7.63
N ALA A 33 1.41 9.63 -7.31
CA ALA A 33 1.32 10.71 -6.34
C ALA A 33 1.66 10.19 -4.93
N THR A 34 2.04 11.11 -4.04
CA THR A 34 2.32 10.80 -2.64
C THR A 34 1.35 11.57 -1.75
N GLU A 35 0.71 10.90 -0.80
CA GLU A 35 -0.14 11.55 0.20
C GLU A 35 0.70 12.43 1.13
N ARG A 36 0.07 13.43 1.77
CA ARG A 36 0.80 14.30 2.71
C ARG A 36 1.24 13.49 3.94
N PRO A 37 2.42 13.75 4.53
CA PRO A 37 2.83 13.06 5.74
C PRO A 37 1.81 13.28 6.87
N PHE A 38 1.63 12.26 7.71
CA PHE A 38 0.72 12.21 8.86
C PHE A 38 -0.77 12.41 8.53
N SER A 39 -1.17 12.26 7.25
CA SER A 39 -2.56 12.43 6.83
C SER A 39 -3.29 11.12 6.52
N GLY A 40 -2.55 10.04 6.27
CA GLY A 40 -3.11 8.75 5.88
C GLY A 40 -3.81 8.02 7.04
N ARG A 41 -4.96 7.41 6.76
CA ARG A 41 -5.77 6.63 7.73
C ARG A 41 -5.00 5.53 8.47
N TYR A 42 -3.96 4.97 7.85
CA TYR A 42 -3.21 3.83 8.37
C TYR A 42 -1.84 4.18 8.98
N GLU A 43 -1.49 5.46 9.03
CA GLU A 43 -0.23 5.91 9.66
C GLU A 43 -0.19 5.49 11.14
N ALA A 44 -1.15 5.94 11.95
CA ALA A 44 -1.30 5.58 13.36
C ALA A 44 -2.22 4.37 13.61
N HIS A 45 -2.43 3.50 12.61
CA HIS A 45 -3.24 2.29 12.74
C HIS A 45 -2.40 1.09 13.19
N TRP A 46 -2.83 0.39 14.23
CA TRP A 46 -2.09 -0.71 14.85
C TRP A 46 -2.91 -1.98 15.08
N ALA A 47 -4.13 -2.06 14.55
CA ALA A 47 -4.95 -3.26 14.72
C ALA A 47 -4.37 -4.47 13.97
N GLN A 48 -4.50 -5.65 14.59
CA GLN A 48 -4.04 -6.92 14.02
C GLN A 48 -4.82 -7.27 12.76
N GLY A 49 -4.14 -7.62 11.68
CA GLY A 49 -4.76 -7.92 10.40
C GLY A 49 -3.76 -7.82 9.26
N ARG A 50 -4.28 -7.60 8.05
CA ARG A 50 -3.44 -7.53 6.84
C ARG A 50 -3.81 -6.35 5.96
N TYR A 51 -2.78 -5.73 5.39
CA TYR A 51 -2.90 -4.66 4.42
C TYR A 51 -2.83 -5.24 3.02
N HIS A 52 -3.85 -4.94 2.23
CA HIS A 52 -4.03 -5.38 0.86
C HIS A 52 -3.89 -4.21 -0.11
N CYS A 53 -3.57 -4.49 -1.37
CA CYS A 53 -3.61 -3.49 -2.41
C CYS A 53 -5.07 -3.01 -2.61
N ILE A 54 -5.34 -1.71 -2.42
CA ILE A 54 -6.68 -1.15 -2.60
C ILE A 54 -7.26 -1.40 -4.01
N CYS A 55 -6.39 -1.54 -5.02
CA CYS A 55 -6.83 -1.76 -6.40
C CYS A 55 -7.25 -3.19 -6.70
N CYS A 56 -6.48 -4.20 -6.28
CA CYS A 56 -6.71 -5.59 -6.71
C CYS A 56 -6.97 -6.57 -5.57
N GLY A 57 -6.90 -6.12 -4.32
CA GLY A 57 -7.08 -6.96 -3.14
C GLY A 57 -5.92 -7.90 -2.85
N GLN A 58 -4.79 -7.80 -3.57
CA GLN A 58 -3.62 -8.63 -3.30
C GLN A 58 -3.10 -8.39 -1.86
N PRO A 59 -2.87 -9.44 -1.06
CA PRO A 59 -2.15 -9.37 0.22
C PRO A 59 -0.76 -8.74 0.07
N LEU A 60 -0.45 -7.69 0.83
CA LEU A 60 0.85 -6.99 0.76
C LEU A 60 1.67 -7.10 2.04
N PHE A 61 1.09 -6.77 3.19
CA PHE A 61 1.81 -6.66 4.47
C PHE A 61 0.97 -7.17 5.64
N ASP A 62 1.56 -7.97 6.53
CA ASP A 62 0.94 -8.31 7.81
C ASP A 62 1.15 -7.17 8.83
N SER A 63 0.17 -6.93 9.70
CA SER A 63 0.28 -5.92 10.77
C SER A 63 1.47 -6.12 11.69
N GLY A 64 1.91 -7.37 11.90
CA GLY A 64 3.08 -7.70 12.70
C GLY A 64 4.41 -7.20 12.14
N THR A 65 4.45 -6.79 10.86
CA THR A 65 5.63 -6.20 10.25
C THR A 65 5.60 -4.66 10.28
N LYS A 66 4.47 -4.06 10.66
CA LYS A 66 4.31 -2.62 10.78
C LYS A 66 5.06 -2.09 12.00
N PHE A 67 5.73 -0.95 11.86
CA PHE A 67 6.43 -0.28 12.95
C PHE A 67 6.31 1.24 12.83
N ASP A 68 6.56 1.95 13.93
CA ASP A 68 6.61 3.40 13.93
C ASP A 68 7.99 3.89 13.51
N ALA A 69 8.06 4.50 12.33
CA ALA A 69 9.28 5.09 11.79
C ALA A 69 9.35 6.61 12.01
N GLY A 70 8.29 7.24 12.53
CA GLY A 70 8.17 8.69 12.63
C GLY A 70 8.21 9.43 11.28
N CYS A 71 8.07 8.73 10.15
CA CYS A 71 8.23 9.31 8.82
C CYS A 71 6.95 9.91 8.24
N GLY A 72 5.79 9.69 8.88
CA GLY A 72 4.50 10.24 8.45
C GLY A 72 3.70 9.37 7.49
N TRP A 73 4.14 8.13 7.24
CA TRP A 73 3.43 7.15 6.42
C TRP A 73 3.53 5.76 7.06
N PRO A 74 2.55 4.86 6.84
CA PRO A 74 2.66 3.49 7.34
C PRO A 74 3.93 2.81 6.84
N SER A 75 4.71 2.29 7.79
CA SER A 75 6.01 1.68 7.56
C SER A 75 6.02 0.21 7.96
N PHE A 76 6.55 -0.65 7.09
CA PHE A 76 6.64 -2.09 7.29
C PHE A 76 8.07 -2.59 7.10
N SER A 77 8.48 -3.58 7.89
CA SER A 77 9.84 -4.14 7.83
C SER A 77 10.05 -5.13 6.69
N HIS A 78 8.97 -5.77 6.21
CA HIS A 78 8.98 -6.62 5.02
C HIS A 78 7.58 -6.77 4.44
N ALA A 79 7.54 -7.00 3.12
CA ALA A 79 6.35 -7.40 2.38
C ALA A 79 6.17 -8.93 2.39
N LEU A 80 4.95 -9.38 2.12
CA LEU A 80 4.68 -10.77 1.79
C LEU A 80 5.47 -11.21 0.55
N ALA A 81 5.91 -12.47 0.53
CA ALA A 81 6.74 -13.01 -0.54
C ALA A 81 6.05 -12.85 -1.91
N GLY A 82 6.73 -12.22 -2.86
CA GLY A 82 6.22 -11.97 -4.20
C GLY A 82 5.11 -10.92 -4.31
N ALA A 83 4.78 -10.20 -3.22
CA ALA A 83 3.67 -9.24 -3.22
C ALA A 83 4.01 -7.88 -3.85
N VAL A 84 5.29 -7.51 -3.83
CA VAL A 84 5.79 -6.21 -4.26
C VAL A 84 6.87 -6.38 -5.34
N SER A 85 6.77 -5.59 -6.40
CA SER A 85 7.81 -5.40 -7.40
C SER A 85 8.55 -4.09 -7.15
N ALA A 86 9.87 -4.12 -7.19
CA ALA A 86 10.72 -2.95 -7.00
C ALA A 86 11.17 -2.34 -8.33
N ARG A 87 11.13 -1.01 -8.45
CA ARG A 87 11.62 -0.25 -9.60
C ARG A 87 12.54 0.88 -9.13
N ARG A 88 13.67 1.09 -9.79
CA ARG A 88 14.49 2.28 -9.52
C ARG A 88 13.73 3.54 -9.96
N ASP A 89 13.66 4.50 -9.06
CA ASP A 89 13.03 5.81 -9.25
C ASP A 89 14.12 6.89 -9.15
N HIS A 90 14.27 7.67 -10.22
CA HIS A 90 15.22 8.79 -10.33
C HIS A 90 14.54 10.17 -10.26
N SER A 91 13.24 10.21 -9.91
CA SER A 91 12.49 11.45 -9.79
C SER A 91 13.00 12.33 -8.64
N HIS A 92 12.72 13.63 -8.73
CA HIS A 92 13.07 14.62 -7.70
C HIS A 92 14.56 14.69 -7.32
N GLY A 93 15.47 14.24 -8.19
CA GLY A 93 16.91 14.27 -7.94
C GLY A 93 17.41 13.28 -6.88
N MET A 94 16.56 12.33 -6.47
CA MET A 94 16.89 11.28 -5.51
C MET A 94 16.89 9.92 -6.22
N VAL A 95 17.76 9.01 -5.78
CA VAL A 95 17.69 7.59 -6.18
C VAL A 95 16.90 6.86 -5.11
N ARG A 96 15.64 6.55 -5.40
CA ARG A 96 14.76 5.78 -4.50
C ARG A 96 14.37 4.47 -5.18
N THR A 97 13.92 3.50 -4.40
CA THR A 97 13.34 2.26 -4.94
C THR A 97 11.83 2.33 -4.76
N GLU A 98 11.12 2.60 -5.84
CA GLU A 98 9.66 2.56 -5.87
C GLU A 98 9.16 1.13 -5.69
N THR A 99 8.07 0.99 -4.94
CA THR A 99 7.37 -0.27 -4.71
C THR A 99 6.02 -0.26 -5.43
N LEU A 100 5.78 -1.29 -6.23
CA LEU A 100 4.54 -1.52 -6.96
C LEU A 100 3.89 -2.82 -6.50
N CYS A 101 2.56 -2.89 -6.49
CA CYS A 101 1.84 -4.15 -6.37
C CYS A 101 2.22 -5.07 -7.53
N SER A 102 2.66 -6.30 -7.24
CA SER A 102 3.17 -7.21 -8.26
C SER A 102 2.09 -7.75 -9.20
N GLN A 103 0.81 -7.76 -8.79
CA GLN A 103 -0.29 -8.25 -9.62
C GLN A 103 -0.85 -7.20 -10.59
N CYS A 104 -1.01 -5.94 -10.14
CA CYS A 104 -1.71 -4.92 -10.92
C CYS A 104 -0.91 -3.65 -11.19
N GLY A 105 0.34 -3.59 -10.73
CA GLY A 105 1.24 -2.45 -10.95
C GLY A 105 0.83 -1.15 -10.26
N ALA A 106 -0.07 -1.22 -9.26
CA ALA A 106 -0.42 -0.05 -8.47
C ALA A 106 0.81 0.47 -7.72
N HIS A 107 1.08 1.77 -7.81
CA HIS A 107 2.09 2.42 -6.99
C HIS A 107 1.68 2.36 -5.51
N LEU A 108 2.61 1.90 -4.67
CA LEU A 108 2.40 1.75 -3.23
C LEU A 108 3.18 2.82 -2.46
N GLY A 109 4.46 3.00 -2.80
CA GLY A 109 5.36 3.94 -2.16
C GLY A 109 6.80 3.63 -2.50
N HIS A 110 7.67 3.63 -1.49
CA HIS A 110 9.10 3.36 -1.66
C HIS A 110 9.64 2.42 -0.57
N VAL A 111 10.76 1.77 -0.86
CA VAL A 111 11.54 0.99 0.10
C VAL A 111 12.91 1.63 0.32
N PHE A 112 13.34 1.65 1.58
CA PHE A 112 14.61 2.22 2.06
C PHE A 112 15.38 1.18 2.89
N ASP A 113 16.68 1.38 3.06
CA ASP A 113 17.62 0.53 3.81
C ASP A 113 17.89 1.02 5.24
N ASP A 114 16.95 1.77 5.82
CA ASP A 114 16.98 2.36 7.16
C ASP A 114 15.93 1.75 8.11
N GLY A 115 15.52 0.51 7.84
CA GLY A 115 14.55 -0.22 8.65
C GLY A 115 15.16 -0.99 9.83
N PRO A 116 14.31 -1.60 10.67
CA PRO A 116 14.77 -2.41 11.78
C PRO A 116 15.37 -3.75 11.33
N ALA A 117 16.16 -4.38 12.20
CA ALA A 117 16.57 -5.77 12.05
C ALA A 117 15.32 -6.70 12.02
N PRO A 118 15.39 -7.86 11.34
CA PRO A 118 16.56 -8.43 10.66
C PRO A 118 16.75 -7.97 9.21
N THR A 119 15.75 -7.35 8.58
CA THR A 119 15.80 -7.01 7.15
C THR A 119 16.61 -5.75 6.88
N GLY A 120 16.61 -4.80 7.82
CA GLY A 120 17.15 -3.46 7.58
C GLY A 120 16.29 -2.65 6.60
N LEU A 121 15.11 -3.15 6.20
CA LEU A 121 14.28 -2.52 5.18
C LEU A 121 13.10 -1.78 5.79
N ARG A 122 12.77 -0.62 5.22
CA ARG A 122 11.56 0.13 5.53
C ARG A 122 10.74 0.34 4.27
N TYR A 123 9.63 -0.37 4.18
CA TYR A 123 8.59 -0.15 3.18
C TYR A 123 7.69 0.98 3.66
N CYS A 124 7.91 2.18 3.14
CA CYS A 124 7.14 3.39 3.40
C CYS A 124 6.00 3.54 2.38
N MET A 125 4.79 3.16 2.75
CA MET A 125 3.65 3.03 1.83
C MET A 125 2.69 4.21 1.99
N ASN A 126 2.02 4.60 0.92
CA ASN A 126 0.86 5.48 1.02
C ASN A 126 -0.31 4.70 1.62
N SER A 127 -0.95 5.24 2.65
CA SER A 127 -2.18 4.71 3.21
C SER A 127 -3.28 4.59 2.16
N ALA A 128 -3.39 5.57 1.25
CA ALA A 128 -4.38 5.57 0.18
C ALA A 128 -4.17 4.44 -0.87
N ALA A 129 -3.03 3.74 -0.84
CA ALA A 129 -2.76 2.57 -1.67
C ALA A 129 -3.14 1.24 -0.99
N LEU A 130 -3.55 1.28 0.29
CA LEU A 130 -3.80 0.11 1.11
C LEU A 130 -5.27 -0.03 1.49
N GLU A 131 -5.68 -1.27 1.74
CA GLU A 131 -6.96 -1.65 2.34
C GLU A 131 -6.66 -2.62 3.49
N TRP A 132 -6.96 -2.24 4.72
CA TRP A 132 -6.79 -3.15 5.86
C TRP A 132 -7.97 -4.11 5.96
N GLN A 133 -7.69 -5.37 6.28
CA GLN A 133 -8.68 -6.40 6.57
C GLN A 133 -8.33 -7.07 7.89
N ALA A 134 -9.35 -7.35 8.69
CA ALA A 134 -9.22 -8.09 9.94
C ALA A 134 -8.75 -9.55 9.68
N PRO A 135 -8.17 -10.23 10.67
CA PRO A 135 -7.81 -11.64 10.55
C PRO A 135 -9.05 -12.50 10.29
N ASP A 136 -8.90 -13.59 9.53
CA ASP A 136 -9.99 -14.54 9.27
C ASP A 136 -10.60 -15.03 10.59
N GLY A 137 -11.92 -14.81 10.77
CA GLY A 137 -12.65 -15.08 12.01
C GLY A 137 -13.37 -13.87 12.61
N GLN A 138 -13.12 -12.66 12.10
CA GLN A 138 -13.90 -11.46 12.43
C GLN A 138 -14.56 -10.90 11.16
N ARG A 139 -15.66 -11.52 10.72
CA ARG A 139 -16.60 -10.83 9.84
C ARG A 139 -17.19 -9.68 10.65
N SER A 140 -16.97 -8.44 10.21
CA SER A 140 -17.80 -7.33 10.61
C SER A 140 -19.19 -7.57 9.99
N ASP A 141 -20.06 -8.25 10.72
CA ASP A 141 -21.49 -8.26 10.45
C ASP A 141 -21.99 -6.83 10.66
N ASN A 142 -21.99 -6.04 9.59
CA ASN A 142 -22.71 -4.78 9.51
C ASN A 142 -23.52 -4.77 8.22
N GLY A 143 -24.82 -5.07 8.37
CA GLY A 143 -25.89 -4.91 7.37
C GLY A 143 -26.65 -6.22 7.13
N THR A 144 -27.95 -6.37 7.39
CA THR A 144 -29.05 -5.42 7.62
C THR A 144 -30.22 -6.23 8.21
N LEU A 145 -30.88 -5.72 9.26
CA LEU A 145 -32.30 -6.00 9.54
C LEU A 145 -33.12 -4.85 8.97
#